data_AF-A0A9E5NNU9-F1
#
_entry.id   AF-A0A9E5NNU9-F1
#
_cell.length_a   1.000
_cell.length_b   1.000
_cell.length_c   1.000
_cell.angle_alpha   90.00
_cell.angle_beta   90.00
_cell.angle_gamma   90.00
#
_symmetry.space_group_name_H-M   'P 1'
#
loop_
_entity.id
_entity.type
_entity.pdbx_description
1 polymer ?
#
loop_
_entity_poly.entity_id
_entity_poly.type
_entity_poly.pdbx_seq_one_letter_code
_entity_poly.pdbx_strand_id
1 'polypeptide(L)' 'EVVGEASSGWEAIEQATRLEPDVVLMDIAMGDLSGLEATQEIRERTPHVN' A
#
# COMPACT_ATOMS: atom_id res chain seq x y z
N GLU A 1 11.24 4.00 10.71
CA GLU A 1 12.09 3.05 9.95
C GLU A 1 11.28 2.54 8.78
N VAL A 2 11.90 2.17 7.66
CA VAL A 2 11.18 1.60 6.52
C VAL A 2 11.10 0.09 6.71
N VAL A 3 9.88 -0.44 6.80
CA VAL A 3 9.64 -1.88 7.05
C VAL A 3 9.37 -2.67 5.77
N GLY A 4 9.10 -1.99 4.65
CA GLY A 4 8.86 -2.60 3.35
C GLY A 4 8.88 -1.59 2.20
N GLU A 5 9.08 -2.10 0.99
CA GLU A 5 9.05 -1.36 -0.27
C GLU A 5 8.23 -2.14 -1.29
N ALA A 6 7.64 -1.44 -2.26
CA ALA A 6 6.84 -2.04 -3.32
C ALA A 6 7.06 -1.32 -4.65
N SER A 7 7.02 -2.09 -5.73
CA SER A 7 7.22 -1.62 -7.10
C SER A 7 5.93 -1.56 -7.93
N SER A 8 4.82 -2.05 -7.39
CA SER A 8 3.49 -2.03 -8.01
C SER A 8 2.39 -1.89 -6.96
N GLY A 9 1.20 -1.43 -7.35
CA GLY A 9 0.08 -1.30 -6.41
C GLY A 9 -0.32 -2.63 -5.77
N TRP A 10 -0.23 -3.75 -6.52
CA TRP A 10 -0.50 -5.09 -6.00
C TRP A 10 0.49 -5.52 -4.92
N GLU A 11 1.78 -5.31 -5.17
CA GLU A 11 2.82 -5.58 -4.18
C GLU A 11 2.64 -4.69 -2.95
N ALA A 12 2.25 -3.42 -3.13
CA ALA A 12 2.00 -2.52 -2.02
C ALA A 12 0.86 -3.01 -1.11
N ILE A 13 -0.23 -3.53 -1.69
CA ILE A 13 -1.33 -4.14 -0.93
C ILE A 13 -0.84 -5.36 -0.14
N GLU A 14 -0.07 -6.25 -0.78
CA GLU A 14 0.46 -7.46 -0.13
C GLU A 14 1.40 -7.09 1.03
N GLN A 15 2.33 -6.17 0.79
CA GLN A 15 3.30 -5.73 1.81
C GLN A 15 2.60 -5.03 2.97
N ALA A 16 1.67 -4.11 2.71
CA ALA A 16 0.93 -3.41 3.76
C ALA A 16 0.10 -4.36 4.63
N THR A 17 -0.56 -5.35 4.01
CA THR A 17 -1.34 -6.36 4.75
C THR A 17 -0.44 -7.26 5.61
N ARG A 18 0.78 -7.54 5.15
CA ARG A 18 1.72 -8.45 5.82
C ARG A 18 2.55 -7.78 6.92
N LEU A 19 2.94 -6.53 6.70
CA LEU A 19 3.85 -5.79 7.59
C LEU A 19 3.11 -4.88 8.57
N GLU A 20 1.82 -4.62 8.33
CA GLU A 20 0.97 -3.75 9.16
C GLU A 20 1.66 -2.40 9.51
N PRO A 21 2.14 -1.63 8.51
CA PRO A 21 2.83 -0.36 8.78
C PRO A 21 1.85 0.70 9.27
N ASP A 22 2.28 1.63 10.12
CA ASP A 22 1.41 2.73 10.57
C ASP A 22 1.03 3.73 9.46
N VAL A 23 1.91 3.89 8.46
CA VAL A 23 1.77 4.85 7.36
C VAL A 23 2.31 4.23 6.08
N VAL A 24 1.60 4.43 4.97
CA VAL A 24 2.06 4.03 3.63
C VAL A 24 2.23 5.27 2.75
N LEU A 25 3.44 5.45 2.20
CA LEU A 25 3.68 6.44 1.15
C LEU A 25 3.47 5.76 -0.21
N MET A 26 2.52 6.25 -1.00
CA MET A 26 2.10 5.64 -2.26
C MET A 26 2.30 6.61 -3.44
N ASP A 27 2.90 6.14 -4.52
CA ASP A 27 2.93 6.87 -5.79
C ASP A 27 1.60 6.65 -6.53
N ILE A 28 1.07 7.70 -7.17
CA ILE A 28 -0.19 7.63 -7.92
C ILE A 28 0.00 6.81 -9.21
N ALA A 29 1.16 6.91 -9.86
CA ALA A 29 1.42 6.31 -11.16
C ALA A 29 2.22 5.00 -11.04
N MET A 30 1.54 3.90 -10.70
CA MET A 30 2.17 2.58 -10.45
C MET A 30 1.86 1.51 -11.51
N GLY A 31 1.53 1.93 -12.74
CA GLY A 31 1.22 1.02 -13.84
C GLY A 31 -0.21 0.48 -13.79
N ASP A 32 -0.35 -0.85 -13.70
CA ASP A 32 -1.63 -1.55 -13.86
C ASP A 32 -2.65 -1.28 -12.75
N LEU A 33 -2.18 -1.01 -11.52
CA LEU A 33 -3.01 -0.58 -10.40
C LEU A 33 -2.48 0.78 -9.93
N SER A 34 -3.34 1.79 -9.93
CA SER A 34 -2.94 3.12 -9.48
C SER A 34 -2.71 3.16 -7.97
N GLY A 35 -1.92 4.13 -7.50
CA GLY A 35 -1.73 4.33 -6.07
C GLY A 35 -3.02 4.67 -5.32
N LEU A 36 -3.98 5.31 -6.00
CA LEU A 36 -5.26 5.63 -5.39
C LEU A 36 -6.09 4.37 -5.14
N GLU A 37 -6.19 3.49 -6.13
CA GLU A 37 -6.88 2.19 -5.99
C GLU A 37 -6.17 1.32 -4.95
N ALA A 38 -4.83 1.28 -4.97
CA ALA A 38 -4.05 0.55 -3.97
C ALA A 38 -4.29 1.09 -2.55
N THR A 39 -4.33 2.41 -2.38
CA THR A 39 -4.60 3.05 -1.07
C THR A 39 -6.01 2.73 -0.57
N GLN A 40 -7.01 2.69 -1.47
CA GLN A 40 -8.37 2.30 -1.11
C GLN A 40 -8.43 0.85 -0.60
N GLU A 41 -7.83 -0.08 -1.34
CA GLU A 41 -7.75 -1.50 -0.95
C GLU A 41 -7.00 -1.70 0.37
N ILE A 42 -5.87 -1.02 0.56
CA ILE A 42 -5.10 -1.07 1.82
C ILE A 42 -5.98 -0.59 2.97
N ARG A 43 -6.70 0.52 2.82
CA ARG A 43 -7.54 1.06 3.90
C ARG A 43 -8.72 0.14 4.25
N GLU A 44 -9.26 -0.59 3.28
CA GLU A 44 -10.32 -1.58 3.52
C GLU A 44 -9.80 -2.81 4.27
N ARG A 45 -8.60 -3.29 3.92
CA ARG A 45 -7.99 -4.49 4.53
C ARG A 45 -7.29 -4.21 5.85
N THR A 46 -6.77 -3.00 6.00
CA THR A 46 -5.96 -2.56 7.15
C THR A 46 -6.45 -1.19 7.66
N PRO A 47 -7.56 -1.15 8.43
CA PRO A 47 -8.21 0.11 8.81
C PRO A 47 -7.40 1.03 9.73
N HIS A 48 -6.28 0.53 10.27
CA HIS A 48 -5.40 1.23 11.19
C HIS A 48 -4.27 2.01 10.47
N VAL A 49 -4.05 1.72 9.18
CA VAL A 49 -3.02 2.35 8.35
C VAL A 49 -3.53 3.73 7.89
N ASN A 50 -2.70 4.77 8.04
CA ASN A 50 -2.98 6.12 7.56
C ASN A 50 -2.42 6.40 6.16
#